data_AF-A0A538TKG9-F1
#
_entry.id   AF-A0A538TKG9-F1
#
_cell.length_a   1.000
_cell.length_b   1.000
_cell.length_c   1.000
_cell.angle_alpha   90.00
_cell.angle_beta   90.00
_cell.angle_gamma   90.00
#
_symmetry.space_group_name_H-M   'P 1'
#
loop_
_entity.id
_entity.type
_entity.pdbx_description
1 polymer ?
#
loop_
_entity_poly.entity_id
_entity_poly.type
_entity_poly.pdbx_seq_one_letter_code
_entity_poly.pdbx_strand_id
1 'polypeptide(L)'
;MRLAVVAAFLALTPSVAVADSPPVGHDTVLPVTFYLEIEGDGVKEATFVQPRADGMVALTAPDGTVEYVPTYRVRRVADREGTDLTIRVRRREWLGTPPPKLGKETARTIWKSFRLRAGPKSACGSYLITDF
;
A
#
# COMPACT_ATOMS: atom_id res chain seq x y z
N MET A 1 -74.81 12.00 -46.32
CA MET A 1 -74.68 11.06 -45.19
C MET A 1 -73.88 11.74 -44.09
N ARG A 2 -74.38 11.68 -42.86
CA ARG A 2 -73.94 12.47 -41.69
C ARG A 2 -72.76 11.80 -40.98
N LEU A 3 -71.85 12.65 -40.49
CA LEU A 3 -71.02 12.59 -39.28
C LEU A 3 -70.83 11.23 -38.57
N ALA A 4 -69.56 10.88 -38.33
CA ALA A 4 -69.11 10.42 -37.02
C ALA A 4 -67.65 10.82 -36.79
N VAL A 5 -67.48 11.79 -35.89
CA VAL A 5 -66.22 12.26 -35.31
C VAL A 5 -65.77 11.24 -34.26
N VAL A 6 -64.50 10.81 -34.31
CA VAL A 6 -63.87 10.14 -33.16
C VAL A 6 -62.61 10.92 -32.83
N ALA A 7 -62.75 11.77 -31.82
CA ALA A 7 -61.68 12.51 -31.20
C ALA A 7 -60.81 11.56 -30.37
N ALA A 8 -59.55 11.39 -30.77
CA ALA A 8 -58.55 10.73 -29.94
C ALA A 8 -57.90 11.78 -29.03
N PHE A 9 -58.24 11.73 -27.75
CA PHE A 9 -57.63 12.49 -26.67
C PHE A 9 -56.14 12.11 -26.55
N LEU A 10 -55.25 12.98 -27.02
CA LEU A 10 -53.81 12.93 -26.73
C LEU A 10 -53.58 13.49 -25.33
N ALA A 11 -53.38 12.59 -24.37
CA ALA A 11 -52.97 12.93 -23.02
C ALA A 11 -51.54 13.51 -23.03
N LEU A 12 -51.44 14.83 -22.90
CA LEU A 12 -50.22 15.52 -22.48
C LEU A 12 -49.88 15.06 -21.07
N THR A 13 -48.83 14.27 -20.91
CA THR A 13 -48.14 14.13 -19.63
C THR A 13 -46.90 15.04 -19.67
N PRO A 14 -46.76 16.01 -18.75
CA PRO A 14 -45.54 16.79 -18.69
C PRO A 14 -44.43 15.87 -18.20
N SER A 15 -43.52 15.49 -19.11
CA SER A 15 -42.24 14.91 -18.73
C SER A 15 -41.47 15.98 -17.98
N VAL A 16 -41.59 15.95 -16.65
CA VAL A 16 -40.72 16.70 -15.76
C VAL A 16 -39.32 16.17 -16.01
N ALA A 17 -38.50 16.95 -16.70
CA ALA A 17 -37.08 16.74 -16.81
C ALA A 17 -36.50 16.81 -15.39
N VAL A 18 -36.46 15.66 -14.72
CA VAL A 18 -35.62 15.47 -13.54
C VAL A 18 -34.21 15.69 -14.04
N ALA A 19 -33.64 16.83 -13.66
CA ALA A 19 -32.23 17.09 -13.86
C ALA A 19 -31.47 16.00 -13.09
N ASP A 20 -31.03 14.96 -13.80
CA ASP A 20 -30.03 14.03 -13.30
C ASP A 20 -28.82 14.86 -12.93
N SER A 21 -28.66 15.05 -11.62
CA SER A 21 -27.42 15.58 -11.08
C SER A 21 -26.31 14.65 -11.56
N PRO A 22 -25.19 15.16 -12.11
CA PRO A 22 -24.13 14.28 -12.57
C PRO A 22 -23.70 13.40 -11.39
N PRO A 23 -23.54 12.08 -11.58
CA PRO A 23 -23.00 11.25 -10.54
C PRO A 23 -21.66 11.85 -10.15
N VAL A 24 -21.51 12.20 -8.88
CA VAL A 24 -20.21 12.54 -8.29
C VAL A 24 -19.36 11.30 -8.51
N GLY A 25 -18.54 11.32 -9.56
CA GLY A 25 -17.55 10.32 -9.81
C GLY A 25 -16.63 10.34 -8.60
N HIS A 26 -16.85 9.42 -7.66
CA HIS A 26 -15.76 8.94 -6.86
C HIS A 26 -14.81 8.30 -7.87
N ASP A 27 -13.84 9.08 -8.34
CA ASP A 27 -12.66 8.58 -9.01
C ASP A 27 -12.14 7.48 -8.10
N THR A 28 -12.45 6.25 -8.50
CA THR A 28 -11.92 5.06 -7.86
C THR A 28 -10.46 5.07 -8.30
N VAL A 29 -9.63 5.79 -7.54
CA VAL A 29 -8.18 5.76 -7.71
C VAL A 29 -7.79 4.31 -7.44
N LEU A 30 -7.72 3.54 -8.52
CA LEU A 30 -7.30 2.16 -8.47
C LEU A 30 -5.93 2.14 -7.79
N PRO A 31 -5.69 1.24 -6.83
CA PRO A 31 -4.38 1.14 -6.20
C PRO A 31 -3.34 0.98 -7.32
N VAL A 32 -2.32 1.84 -7.28
CA VAL A 32 -1.27 1.83 -8.30
C VAL A 32 -0.50 0.53 -8.13
N THR A 33 -0.54 -0.31 -9.16
CA THR A 33 0.16 -1.60 -9.20
C THR A 33 1.39 -1.50 -10.08
N PHE A 34 2.49 -2.07 -9.61
CA PHE A 34 3.75 -2.21 -10.31
C PHE A 34 4.11 -3.69 -10.45
N TYR A 35 4.71 -4.03 -11.58
CA TYR A 35 5.23 -5.35 -11.88
C TYR A 35 6.75 -5.31 -11.97
N LEU A 36 7.42 -6.10 -11.16
CA LEU A 36 8.88 -6.18 -11.09
C LEU A 36 9.36 -7.51 -11.64
N GLU A 37 10.15 -7.47 -12.69
CA GLU A 37 10.86 -8.64 -13.20
C GLU A 37 12.17 -8.81 -12.43
N ILE A 38 12.23 -9.84 -11.60
CA ILE A 38 13.35 -10.12 -10.70
C ILE A 38 14.11 -11.34 -11.21
N GLU A 39 15.42 -11.18 -11.38
CA GLU A 39 16.30 -12.26 -11.80
C GLU A 39 16.26 -13.42 -10.80
N GLY A 40 15.78 -14.58 -11.25
CA GLY A 40 15.68 -15.81 -10.45
C GLY A 40 14.35 -16.00 -9.71
N ASP A 41 13.57 -14.93 -9.48
CA ASP A 41 12.33 -14.98 -8.69
C ASP A 41 11.07 -14.71 -9.54
N GLY A 42 11.24 -14.41 -10.83
CA GLY A 42 10.12 -14.17 -11.75
C GLY A 42 9.52 -12.77 -11.62
N VAL A 43 8.24 -12.65 -11.94
CA VAL A 43 7.51 -11.37 -11.87
C VAL A 43 6.82 -11.25 -10.52
N LYS A 44 7.05 -10.13 -9.83
CA LYS A 44 6.39 -9.79 -8.56
C LYS A 44 5.50 -8.57 -8.73
N GLU A 45 4.39 -8.59 -8.00
CA GLU A 45 3.46 -7.48 -7.92
C GLU A 45 3.74 -6.63 -6.67
N ALA A 46 3.74 -5.31 -6.81
CA ALA A 46 3.94 -4.38 -5.71
C ALA A 46 3.02 -3.16 -5.85
N THR A 47 2.56 -2.62 -4.72
CA THR A 47 1.82 -1.35 -4.64
C THR A 47 2.72 -0.17 -4.27
N PHE A 48 3.88 -0.46 -3.68
CA PHE A 48 4.89 0.54 -3.35
C PHE A 48 6.30 -0.05 -3.58
N VAL A 49 7.17 0.75 -4.20
CA VAL A 49 8.56 0.39 -4.50
C VAL A 49 9.46 1.49 -3.97
N GLN A 50 10.37 1.13 -3.06
CA GLN A 50 11.30 2.06 -2.44
C GLN A 50 12.74 1.61 -2.62
N PRO A 51 13.52 2.30 -3.48
CA PRO A 51 14.97 2.16 -3.50
C PRO A 51 15.56 2.65 -2.18
N ARG A 52 16.53 1.90 -1.64
CA ARG A 52 17.22 2.22 -0.40
C ARG A 52 18.70 2.50 -0.64
N ALA A 53 19.29 3.27 0.27
CA ALA A 53 20.70 3.64 0.17
C ALA A 53 21.67 2.45 0.37
N ASP A 54 21.20 1.36 0.97
CA ASP A 54 21.92 0.11 1.22
C ASP A 54 22.04 -0.80 -0.02
N GLY A 55 21.55 -0.35 -1.18
CA GLY A 55 21.58 -1.12 -2.43
C GLY A 55 20.41 -2.08 -2.59
N MET A 56 19.45 -2.08 -1.65
CA MET A 56 18.22 -2.86 -1.72
C MET A 56 17.06 -2.04 -2.28
N VAL A 57 16.04 -2.74 -2.76
CA VAL A 57 14.72 -2.20 -3.09
C VAL A 57 13.72 -2.89 -2.18
N ALA A 58 12.96 -2.09 -1.43
CA ALA A 58 11.82 -2.59 -0.67
C ALA A 58 10.59 -2.61 -1.56
N LEU A 59 9.91 -3.75 -1.61
CA LEU A 59 8.70 -4.00 -2.38
C LEU A 59 7.58 -4.24 -1.39
N THR A 60 6.53 -3.44 -1.44
CA THR A 60 5.31 -3.69 -0.67
C THR A 60 4.30 -4.35 -1.60
N ALA A 61 3.99 -5.61 -1.34
CA ALA A 61 2.97 -6.35 -2.08
C ALA A 61 1.55 -5.84 -1.74
N PRO A 62 0.54 -6.19 -2.54
CA PRO A 62 -0.86 -5.77 -2.29
C PRO A 62 -1.43 -6.23 -0.94
N ASP A 63 -0.92 -7.33 -0.39
CA ASP A 63 -1.26 -7.86 0.93
C ASP A 63 -0.58 -7.11 2.09
N GLY A 64 0.26 -6.11 1.79
CA GLY A 64 1.04 -5.35 2.75
C GLY A 64 2.36 -6.00 3.15
N THR A 65 2.67 -7.19 2.64
CA THR A 65 3.96 -7.85 2.88
C THR A 65 5.09 -7.03 2.28
N VAL A 66 6.16 -6.84 3.04
CA VAL A 66 7.35 -6.12 2.58
C VAL A 66 8.48 -7.10 2.29
N GLU A 67 8.96 -7.09 1.06
CA GLU A 67 10.11 -7.88 0.62
C GLU A 67 11.29 -6.97 0.27
N TYR A 68 12.51 -7.46 0.48
CA TYR A 68 13.74 -6.75 0.14
C TYR A 68 14.51 -7.49 -0.93
N VAL A 69 14.75 -6.82 -2.05
CA VAL A 69 15.44 -7.41 -3.20
C VAL A 69 16.64 -6.53 -3.56
N PRO A 70 17.83 -7.10 -3.81
CA PRO A 70 18.96 -6.32 -4.28
C PRO A 70 18.65 -5.60 -5.59
N THR A 71 19.03 -4.31 -5.69
CA THR A 71 18.74 -3.48 -6.87
C THR A 71 19.27 -4.09 -8.16
N TYR A 72 20.41 -4.78 -8.11
CA TYR A 72 21.01 -5.40 -9.30
C TYR A 72 20.20 -6.60 -9.83
N ARG A 73 19.35 -7.25 -9.02
CA ARG A 73 18.46 -8.33 -9.46
C ARG A 73 17.19 -7.82 -10.12
N VAL A 74 16.85 -6.54 -9.96
CA VAL A 74 15.67 -5.93 -10.57
C VAL A 74 15.97 -5.63 -12.03
N ARG A 75 15.45 -6.45 -12.95
CA ARG A 75 15.67 -6.30 -14.39
C ARG A 75 14.79 -5.20 -14.97
N ARG A 76 13.52 -5.21 -14.60
CA ARG A 76 12.50 -4.27 -15.09
C ARG A 76 11.47 -3.96 -14.01
N VAL A 77 11.00 -2.72 -14.00
CA VAL A 77 9.84 -2.27 -13.23
C VAL A 77 8.86 -1.64 -14.20
N ALA A 78 7.65 -2.18 -14.28
CA ALA A 78 6.60 -1.66 -15.14
C ALA A 78 5.38 -1.25 -14.31
N ASP A 79 4.62 -0.26 -14.78
CA ASP A 79 3.27 -0.01 -14.26
C ASP A 79 2.25 -0.99 -14.86
N ARG A 80 0.97 -0.81 -14.51
CA ARG A 80 -0.14 -1.60 -15.03
C ARG A 80 -0.34 -1.50 -16.54
N GLU A 81 0.08 -0.39 -17.15
CA GLU A 81 -0.03 -0.14 -18.60
C GLU A 81 1.18 -0.70 -19.36
N GLY A 82 2.20 -1.19 -18.64
CA GLY A 82 3.43 -1.74 -19.20
C GLY A 82 4.54 -0.70 -19.40
N THR A 83 4.34 0.55 -18.95
CA THR A 83 5.34 1.62 -19.00
C THR A 83 6.55 1.25 -18.17
N ASP A 84 7.73 1.33 -18.76
CA ASP A 84 8.98 1.04 -18.04
C ASP A 84 9.37 2.21 -17.11
N LEU A 85 9.37 1.93 -15.81
CA LEU A 85 9.75 2.84 -14.73
C LEU A 85 11.10 2.50 -14.09
N THR A 86 11.84 1.54 -14.66
CA THR A 86 13.12 1.05 -14.11
C THR A 86 14.11 2.18 -13.88
N ILE A 87 14.17 3.16 -14.79
CA ILE A 87 15.11 4.28 -14.67
C ILE A 87 14.83 5.14 -13.43
N ARG A 88 13.56 5.30 -13.04
CA ARG A 88 13.16 6.07 -11.84
C ARG A 88 13.63 5.37 -10.57
N VAL A 89 13.40 4.06 -10.49
CA VAL A 89 13.87 3.20 -9.40
C VAL A 89 15.40 3.25 -9.30
N ARG A 90 16.12 3.19 -10.44
CA ARG A 90 17.59 3.31 -10.48
C ARG A 90 18.10 4.69 -10.04
N ARG A 91 17.33 5.75 -10.30
CA ARG A 91 17.58 7.12 -9.80
C ARG A 91 17.18 7.32 -8.34
N ARG A 92 16.79 6.25 -7.65
CA ARG A 92 16.35 6.24 -6.25
C ARG A 92 15.03 6.98 -6.00
N GLU A 93 14.21 7.13 -7.04
CA GLU A 93 12.84 7.61 -6.87
C GLU A 93 11.95 6.47 -6.36
N TRP A 94 11.12 6.75 -5.35
CA TRP A 94 10.07 5.83 -4.95
C TRP A 94 8.94 5.79 -5.99
N LEU A 95 8.19 4.70 -6.01
CA LEU A 95 6.98 4.56 -6.82
C LEU A 95 5.81 4.17 -5.91
N GLY A 96 4.64 4.74 -6.18
CA GLY A 96 3.42 4.50 -5.41
C GLY A 96 3.31 5.36 -4.15
N THR A 97 2.29 5.05 -3.36
CA THR A 97 2.02 5.72 -2.08
C THR A 97 2.62 4.89 -0.95
N PRO A 98 3.44 5.46 -0.06
CA PRO A 98 4.01 4.72 1.04
C PRO A 98 2.91 4.17 1.96
N PRO A 99 3.02 2.93 2.46
CA PRO A 99 2.06 2.41 3.41
C PRO A 99 2.03 3.28 4.67
N PRO A 100 0.87 3.42 5.33
CA PRO A 100 0.77 4.17 6.57
C PRO A 100 1.76 3.56 7.58
N LYS A 101 2.63 4.40 8.14
CA LYS A 101 3.48 3.98 9.24
C LYS A 101 2.54 3.64 10.39
N LEU A 102 2.32 2.35 10.65
CA LEU A 102 1.79 1.90 11.93
C LEU A 102 2.62 2.62 12.98
N GLY A 103 1.97 3.52 13.72
CA GLY A 103 2.64 4.42 14.64
C GLY A 103 3.63 3.58 15.43
N LYS A 104 4.88 4.06 15.50
CA LYS A 104 5.86 3.44 16.38
C LYS A 104 5.19 3.42 17.75
N GLU A 105 4.64 2.28 18.13
CA GLU A 105 4.43 1.98 19.52
C GLU A 105 5.86 2.08 20.04
N THR A 106 6.15 3.22 20.65
CA THR A 106 7.37 3.41 21.40
C THR A 106 7.18 2.41 22.52
N ALA A 107 7.51 1.15 22.25
CA ALA A 107 8.04 0.28 23.27
C ALA A 107 9.14 1.16 23.86
N ARG A 108 8.80 1.82 24.97
CA ARG A 108 9.79 2.39 25.86
C ARG A 108 10.62 1.17 26.18
N THR A 109 11.70 0.95 25.45
CA THR A 109 12.76 0.06 25.87
C THR A 109 13.27 0.75 27.13
N ILE A 110 12.62 0.46 28.25
CA ILE A 110 13.07 0.87 29.56
C ILE A 110 14.32 0.03 29.72
N TRP A 111 15.46 0.59 29.30
CA TRP A 111 16.76 0.08 29.68
C TRP A 111 16.85 0.23 31.19
N LYS A 112 16.31 -0.74 31.94
CA LYS A 112 16.58 -0.84 33.36
C LYS A 112 18.05 -1.22 33.50
N SER A 113 18.83 -0.31 34.06
CA SER A 113 20.19 -0.59 34.50
C SER A 113 20.14 -1.59 35.65
N PHE A 114 20.44 -2.85 35.39
CA PHE A 114 20.56 -3.86 36.44
C PHE A 114 21.98 -3.84 37.02
N ARG A 115 22.11 -3.99 38.35
CA ARG A 115 23.39 -4.33 38.98
C ARG A 115 23.42 -5.81 39.28
N LEU A 116 24.54 -6.46 38.94
CA LEU A 116 24.84 -7.81 39.36
C LEU A 116 25.49 -7.75 40.74
N ARG A 117 24.83 -8.30 41.76
CA ARG A 117 25.46 -8.56 43.07
C ARG A 117 25.85 -10.02 43.16
N ALA A 118 26.91 -10.32 43.91
CA ALA A 118 27.24 -11.69 44.25
C ALA A 118 26.05 -12.35 44.95
N GLY A 119 25.69 -13.55 44.49
CA GLY A 119 24.62 -14.34 45.09
C GLY A 119 24.97 -14.86 46.48
N PRO A 120 24.00 -15.46 47.18
CA PRO A 120 24.21 -15.98 48.53
C PRO A 120 25.30 -17.06 48.53
N LYS A 121 26.11 -17.09 49.61
CA LYS A 121 27.25 -18.02 49.77
C LYS A 121 26.87 -19.50 49.69
N SER A 122 25.58 -19.84 49.78
CA SER A 122 25.04 -21.18 49.65
C SER A 122 24.92 -21.67 48.20
N ALA A 123 25.07 -20.80 47.20
CA ALA A 123 24.97 -21.15 45.78
C ALA A 123 26.20 -20.64 45.01
N CYS A 124 27.14 -21.55 44.73
CA CYS A 124 28.40 -21.24 44.05
C CYS A 124 28.13 -20.74 42.61
N GLY A 125 28.68 -19.58 42.25
CA GLY A 125 28.56 -19.00 40.90
C GLY A 125 27.25 -18.26 40.60
N SER A 126 26.43 -17.95 41.61
CA SER A 126 25.17 -17.22 41.41
C SER A 126 25.35 -15.69 41.48
N TYR A 127 24.53 -14.97 40.71
CA TYR A 127 24.42 -13.50 40.76
C TYR A 127 22.96 -13.10 40.95
N LEU A 128 22.72 -12.06 41.75
CA LEU A 128 21.39 -11.47 41.92
C LEU A 128 21.24 -10.27 40.99
N ILE A 129 20.15 -10.27 40.22
CA ILE A 129 19.71 -9.14 39.41
C ILE A 129 18.86 -8.25 40.30
N THR A 130 19.30 -7.01 40.57
CA THR A 130 18.54 -6.04 41.36
C THR A 130 18.12 -4.85 40.52
N ASP A 131 16.86 -4.43 40.67
CA ASP A 131 16.30 -3.20 40.11
C ASP A 131 16.88 -1.94 40.82
N PHE A 132 16.83 -0.80 40.13
CA PHE A 132 17.06 0.54 40.67
C PHE A 132 15.74 1.24 40.98
#